data_AF-A0A9P6ATV6-F1
#
_entry.id   AF-A0A9P6ATV6-F1
#
_cell.length_a   1.000
_cell.length_b   1.000
_cell.length_c   1.000
_cell.angle_alpha   90.00
_cell.angle_beta   90.00
_cell.angle_gamma   90.00
#
_symmetry.space_group_name_H-M   'P 1'
#
loop_
_entity.id
_entity.type
_entity.pdbx_description
1 polymer ?
#
loop_
_entity_poly.entity_id
_entity_poly.type
_entity_poly.pdbx_seq_one_letter_code
_entity_poly.pdbx_strand_id
1 'polypeptide(L)'
;MTTAGEKQYYAIALLSSLFDELPSWWRLGVLYNIACVLHRSMNKWKILPLLLPRIDWGASVFHAFGHQWPCQCVYHPQKQKGFGFSDGEGCERCWGALKKLAPVLRVSGHHRWLFVLSTQVIHWDEITAQSQAVWLMKHYIRAVVQLEAAKK
;
A
#
# COMPACT_ATOMS: atom_id res chain seq x y z
N MET A 1 -16.58 -6.23 -14.59
CA MET A 1 -15.47 -7.07 -14.11
C MET A 1 -15.92 -8.52 -14.09
N THR A 2 -15.48 -9.36 -15.04
CA THR A 2 -15.96 -10.75 -15.21
C THR A 2 -14.97 -11.83 -14.75
N THR A 3 -13.78 -11.45 -14.27
CA THR A 3 -12.78 -12.40 -13.75
C THR A 3 -12.35 -12.03 -12.35
N ALA A 4 -12.44 -12.98 -11.42
CA ALA A 4 -11.97 -12.85 -10.04
C ALA A 4 -10.43 -12.79 -9.95
N GLY A 5 -9.93 -12.26 -8.84
CA GLY A 5 -8.52 -12.23 -8.48
C GLY A 5 -7.84 -10.86 -8.59
N GLU A 6 -6.73 -10.73 -7.88
CA GLU A 6 -5.88 -9.54 -7.87
C GLU A 6 -5.11 -9.43 -9.20
N LYS A 7 -5.64 -8.64 -10.14
CA LYS A 7 -5.06 -8.52 -11.48
C LYS A 7 -3.96 -7.46 -11.51
N GLN A 8 -2.82 -7.82 -12.10
CA GLN A 8 -1.66 -6.93 -12.22
C GLN A 8 -1.94 -5.65 -13.03
N TYR A 9 -2.83 -5.70 -14.02
CA TYR A 9 -3.09 -4.54 -14.88
C TYR A 9 -3.70 -3.34 -14.13
N TYR A 10 -4.45 -3.57 -13.05
CA TYR A 10 -4.94 -2.48 -12.21
C TYR A 10 -3.78 -1.76 -11.52
N ALA A 11 -2.87 -2.51 -10.90
CA ALA A 11 -1.69 -1.93 -10.28
C ALA A 11 -0.80 -1.21 -11.29
N ILE A 12 -0.61 -1.77 -12.50
CA ILE A 12 0.17 -1.14 -13.57
C ILE A 12 -0.46 0.19 -14.01
N ALA A 13 -1.77 0.23 -14.24
CA ALA A 13 -2.48 1.45 -14.65
C ALA A 13 -2.42 2.54 -13.56
N LEU A 14 -2.58 2.15 -12.30
CA LEU A 14 -2.46 3.07 -11.16
C LEU A 14 -1.04 3.60 -11.02
N LEU A 15 -0.02 2.76 -11.15
CA LEU A 15 1.37 3.19 -11.11
C LEU A 15 1.67 4.17 -12.25
N SER A 16 1.26 3.86 -13.49
CA SER A 16 1.45 4.79 -14.62
C SER A 16 0.84 6.15 -14.33
N SER A 17 -0.44 6.17 -13.95
CA SER A 17 -1.17 7.41 -13.69
C SER A 17 -0.55 8.20 -12.52
N LEU A 18 -0.09 7.51 -11.46
CA LEU A 18 0.58 8.15 -10.34
C LEU A 18 1.92 8.76 -10.75
N PHE A 19 2.73 8.05 -11.52
CA PHE A 19 4.06 8.52 -11.93
C PHE A 19 4.00 9.67 -12.93
N ASP A 20 2.91 9.81 -13.69
CA ASP A 20 2.67 10.96 -14.59
C ASP A 20 2.51 12.27 -13.79
N GLU A 21 2.00 12.19 -12.56
CA GLU A 21 1.78 13.34 -11.66
C GLU A 21 2.98 13.62 -10.74
N LEU A 22 3.98 12.74 -10.71
CA LEU A 22 5.12 12.83 -9.78
C LEU A 22 6.39 13.32 -10.46
N PRO A 23 7.22 14.14 -9.76
CA PRO A 23 8.50 14.58 -10.29
C PRO A 23 9.40 13.41 -10.68
N SER A 24 10.14 13.54 -11.79
CA SER A 24 10.94 12.46 -12.38
C SER A 24 12.03 11.89 -11.46
N TRP A 25 12.48 12.66 -10.47
CA TRP A 25 13.51 12.26 -9.50
C TRP A 25 12.94 11.55 -8.26
N TRP A 26 11.62 11.48 -8.09
CA TRP A 26 11.02 10.79 -6.96
C TRP A 26 11.14 9.27 -7.10
N ARG A 27 11.47 8.62 -5.99
CA ARG A 27 11.39 7.16 -5.79
C ARG A 27 10.20 6.84 -4.90
N LEU A 28 9.52 5.74 -5.18
CA LEU A 28 8.36 5.29 -4.43
C LEU A 28 8.55 3.88 -3.90
N GLY A 29 8.23 3.68 -2.63
CA GLY A 29 8.02 2.35 -2.06
C GLY A 29 6.59 1.89 -2.34
N VAL A 30 6.44 0.76 -3.03
CA VAL A 30 5.15 0.15 -3.36
C VAL A 30 4.97 -1.12 -2.54
N LEU A 31 3.96 -1.11 -1.66
CA LEU A 31 3.52 -2.28 -0.91
C LEU A 31 2.29 -2.88 -1.60
N TYR A 32 2.42 -4.09 -2.09
CA TYR A 32 1.35 -4.79 -2.82
C TYR A 32 1.39 -6.28 -2.51
N ASN A 33 0.23 -6.90 -2.32
CA ASN A 33 0.16 -8.29 -1.86
C ASN A 33 0.88 -9.22 -2.83
N ILE A 34 0.73 -9.02 -4.14
CA ILE A 34 1.47 -9.77 -5.17
C ILE A 34 2.67 -8.99 -5.76
N ALA A 35 3.32 -8.11 -4.98
CA ALA A 35 4.45 -7.29 -5.44
C ALA A 35 5.55 -8.11 -6.12
N CYS A 36 5.90 -9.28 -5.59
CA CYS A 36 6.93 -10.13 -6.18
C CYS A 36 6.56 -10.63 -7.59
N VAL A 37 5.28 -10.94 -7.82
CA VAL A 37 4.76 -11.39 -9.11
C VAL A 37 4.71 -10.22 -10.08
N LEU A 38 4.25 -9.06 -9.62
CA LEU A 38 4.17 -7.85 -10.42
C LEU A 38 5.56 -7.36 -10.84
N HIS A 39 6.50 -7.23 -9.90
CA HIS A 39 7.88 -6.84 -10.16
C HIS A 39 8.56 -7.79 -11.16
N ARG A 40 8.40 -9.12 -10.99
CA ARG A 40 8.91 -10.11 -11.95
C ARG A 40 8.30 -9.93 -13.34
N SER A 41 6.99 -9.72 -13.42
CA SER A 41 6.26 -9.59 -14.68
C SER A 41 6.67 -8.33 -15.43
N MET A 42 6.80 -7.20 -14.73
CA MET A 42 7.25 -5.94 -15.31
C MET A 42 8.68 -6.03 -15.85
N ASN A 43 9.61 -6.68 -15.12
CA ASN A 43 10.97 -6.91 -15.60
C ASN A 43 11.06 -7.82 -16.82
N LYS A 44 10.28 -8.92 -16.80
CA LYS A 44 10.26 -9.92 -17.86
C LYS A 44 9.72 -9.35 -19.17
N TRP A 45 8.61 -8.63 -19.09
CA TRP A 45 7.87 -8.13 -20.26
C TRP A 45 8.19 -6.67 -20.60
N LYS A 46 9.14 -6.06 -19.88
CA LYS A 46 9.52 -4.65 -20.06
C LYS A 46 8.33 -3.70 -19.99
N ILE A 47 7.45 -3.93 -19.01
CA ILE A 47 6.30 -3.05 -18.73
C ILE A 47 6.81 -1.86 -17.92
N LEU A 48 6.54 -0.65 -18.39
CA LEU A 48 6.96 0.63 -17.77
C LEU A 48 8.47 0.62 -17.37
N PRO A 49 9.38 0.35 -18.31
CA PRO A 49 10.79 0.10 -18.00
C PRO A 49 11.49 1.32 -17.40
N LEU A 50 11.02 2.54 -17.72
CA LEU A 50 11.54 3.80 -17.17
C LEU A 50 11.15 4.01 -15.70
N LEU A 51 10.07 3.37 -15.23
CA LEU A 51 9.60 3.51 -13.86
C LEU A 51 10.21 2.46 -12.93
N LEU A 52 10.63 1.31 -13.45
CA LEU A 52 11.21 0.21 -12.64
C LEU A 52 12.34 0.66 -11.70
N PRO A 53 13.33 1.48 -12.12
CA PRO A 53 14.40 1.93 -11.24
C PRO A 53 13.95 2.89 -10.13
N ARG A 54 12.73 3.44 -10.27
CA ARG A 54 12.13 4.41 -9.35
C ARG A 54 11.19 3.76 -8.33
N ILE A 55 10.99 2.44 -8.40
CA ILE A 55 10.09 1.71 -7.52
C ILE A 55 10.89 0.74 -6.66
N ASP A 56 10.75 0.88 -5.35
CA ASP A 56 11.15 -0.13 -4.38
C ASP A 56 9.92 -1.00 -4.07
N TRP A 57 10.07 -2.32 -4.14
CA TRP A 57 8.94 -3.27 -4.10
C TRP A 57 8.90 -4.04 -2.79
N GLY A 58 7.76 -4.03 -2.10
CA GLY A 58 7.52 -4.86 -0.92
C GLY A 58 6.12 -5.47 -0.89
N ALA A 59 5.94 -6.50 -0.09
CA ALA A 59 4.63 -7.04 0.30
C ALA A 59 4.34 -6.62 1.74
N SER A 60 3.09 -6.31 2.10
CA SER A 60 2.73 -6.03 3.49
C SER A 60 3.21 -7.14 4.44
N VAL A 61 3.54 -6.78 5.68
CA VAL A 61 4.24 -7.67 6.63
C VAL A 61 3.51 -8.99 6.81
N PHE A 62 2.18 -8.94 6.96
CA PHE A 62 1.37 -10.15 7.10
C PHE A 62 1.38 -10.98 5.81
N HIS A 63 1.18 -10.34 4.67
CA HIS A 63 1.11 -11.02 3.39
C HIS A 63 2.44 -11.62 2.96
N ALA A 64 3.57 -11.02 3.32
CA ALA A 64 4.90 -11.53 3.00
C ALA A 64 5.07 -13.00 3.43
N PHE A 65 4.56 -13.39 4.61
CA PHE A 65 4.64 -14.77 5.10
C PHE A 65 3.81 -15.78 4.29
N GLY A 66 2.82 -15.32 3.53
CA GLY A 66 2.07 -16.16 2.58
C GLY A 66 2.86 -16.52 1.32
N HIS A 67 4.05 -15.93 1.12
CA HIS A 67 4.88 -16.15 -0.06
C HIS A 67 6.00 -17.16 0.19
N GLN A 68 6.62 -17.63 -0.89
CA GLN A 68 7.80 -18.49 -0.83
C GLN A 68 8.96 -17.82 -0.06
N TRP A 69 9.80 -18.62 0.59
CA TRP A 69 10.92 -18.14 1.41
C TRP A 69 11.80 -17.07 0.72
N PRO A 70 12.20 -17.20 -0.56
CA PRO A 70 12.96 -16.14 -1.23
C PRO A 70 12.22 -14.80 -1.29
N CYS A 71 10.89 -14.82 -1.46
CA CYS A 71 10.09 -13.61 -1.48
C CYS A 71 10.05 -12.94 -0.09
N GLN A 72 9.99 -13.73 0.98
CA GLN A 72 10.06 -13.22 2.37
C GLN A 72 11.41 -12.59 2.70
N CYS A 73 12.48 -12.96 2.00
CA CYS A 73 13.80 -12.35 2.17
C CYS A 73 13.93 -11.05 1.38
N VAL A 74 13.39 -11.01 0.16
CA VAL A 74 13.59 -9.90 -0.78
C VAL A 74 12.54 -8.79 -0.65
N TYR A 75 11.26 -9.14 -0.43
CA TYR A 75 10.12 -8.21 -0.49
C TYR A 75 9.52 -7.88 0.88
N HIS A 76 10.10 -8.36 1.97
CA HIS A 76 9.60 -8.05 3.30
C HIS A 76 10.01 -6.62 3.69
N PRO A 77 9.09 -5.71 4.00
CA PRO A 77 9.36 -4.27 4.13
C PRO A 77 10.29 -3.96 5.31
N GLN A 78 10.24 -4.76 6.38
CA GLN A 78 11.19 -4.62 7.50
C GLN A 78 12.63 -5.06 7.15
N LYS A 79 12.84 -5.74 6.02
CA LYS A 79 14.17 -6.13 5.52
C LYS A 79 14.65 -5.19 4.42
N GLN A 80 13.84 -4.21 4.02
CA GLN A 80 14.14 -3.27 2.95
C GLN A 80 14.30 -1.86 3.51
N LYS A 81 15.28 -1.13 2.96
CA LYS A 81 15.45 0.29 3.27
C LYS A 81 14.32 1.09 2.60
N GLY A 82 13.87 2.16 3.25
CA GLY A 82 12.90 3.11 2.68
C GLY A 82 11.43 2.89 3.09
N PHE A 83 11.05 1.73 3.64
CA PHE A 83 9.66 1.46 4.06
C PHE A 83 9.32 1.89 5.50
N GLY A 84 10.28 2.38 6.28
CA GLY A 84 10.02 3.07 7.56
C GLY A 84 9.14 2.30 8.55
N PHE A 85 9.45 1.02 8.82
CA PHE A 85 8.65 0.12 9.68
C PHE A 85 7.15 0.02 9.33
N SER A 86 6.76 0.45 8.13
CA SER A 86 5.39 0.29 7.64
C SER A 86 5.02 -1.20 7.60
N ASP A 87 3.81 -1.51 8.05
CA ASP A 87 3.24 -2.85 7.91
C ASP A 87 2.59 -3.09 6.56
N GLY A 88 2.34 -2.03 5.78
CA GLY A 88 1.70 -2.10 4.47
C GLY A 88 0.20 -2.31 4.49
N GLU A 89 -0.46 -2.24 5.65
CA GLU A 89 -1.90 -2.53 5.81
C GLU A 89 -2.79 -1.27 5.62
N GLY A 90 -2.28 -0.23 4.95
CA GLY A 90 -2.99 1.04 4.80
C GLY A 90 -4.28 0.90 3.99
N CYS A 91 -4.21 0.17 2.88
CA CYS A 91 -5.35 -0.09 2.00
C CYS A 91 -6.43 -0.92 2.73
N GLU A 92 -6.02 -1.89 3.53
CA GLU A 92 -6.89 -2.77 4.31
C GLU A 92 -7.62 -2.00 5.41
N ARG A 93 -6.95 -1.04 6.07
CA ARG A 93 -7.58 -0.13 7.03
C ARG A 93 -8.60 0.79 6.37
N CYS A 94 -8.24 1.39 5.23
CA CYS A 94 -9.15 2.22 4.45
C CYS A 94 -10.38 1.40 4.00
N TRP A 95 -10.15 0.21 3.45
CA TRP A 95 -11.23 -0.72 3.10
C TRP A 95 -12.07 -1.10 4.33
N GLY A 96 -11.45 -1.33 5.48
CA GLY A 96 -12.14 -1.61 6.75
C GLY A 96 -13.11 -0.51 7.16
N ALA A 97 -12.77 0.75 6.91
CA ALA A 97 -13.65 1.90 7.13
C ALA A 97 -14.79 1.98 6.09
N LEU A 98 -14.50 1.67 4.83
CA LEU A 98 -15.45 1.80 3.71
C LEU A 98 -16.40 0.61 3.55
N LYS A 99 -16.00 -0.61 3.96
CA LYS A 99 -16.71 -1.86 3.63
C LYS A 99 -18.18 -1.89 4.07
N LYS A 100 -18.51 -1.20 5.18
CA LYS A 100 -19.88 -1.13 5.72
C LYS A 100 -20.83 -0.37 4.78
N LEU A 101 -20.31 0.49 3.91
CA LEU A 101 -21.09 1.25 2.94
C LEU A 101 -21.47 0.41 1.73
N ALA A 102 -20.71 -0.64 1.40
CA ALA A 102 -20.90 -1.41 0.17
C ALA A 102 -22.34 -1.94 -0.02
N PRO A 103 -23.05 -2.50 0.98
CA PRO A 103 -24.42 -2.95 0.80
C PRO A 103 -25.41 -1.82 0.44
N VAL A 104 -25.31 -0.67 1.11
CA VAL A 104 -26.21 0.49 0.90
C VAL A 104 -25.91 1.18 -0.44
N LEU A 105 -24.63 1.25 -0.80
CA LEU A 105 -24.18 1.92 -2.01
C LEU A 105 -24.54 1.15 -3.28
N ARG A 106 -24.67 -0.18 -3.23
CA ARG A 106 -25.06 -1.03 -4.37
C ARG A 106 -26.42 -0.66 -4.97
N VAL A 107 -27.34 -0.13 -4.17
CA VAL A 107 -28.70 0.26 -4.59
C VAL A 107 -28.85 1.79 -4.71
N SER A 108 -27.77 2.54 -4.50
CA SER A 108 -27.78 4.00 -4.56
C SER A 108 -27.47 4.52 -5.97
N GLY A 109 -28.06 5.65 -6.34
CA GLY A 109 -27.71 6.34 -7.58
C GLY A 109 -26.28 6.91 -7.56
N HIS A 110 -25.70 7.13 -8.75
CA HIS A 110 -24.31 7.55 -8.94
C HIS A 110 -23.86 8.74 -8.07
N HIS A 111 -24.64 9.83 -8.04
CA HIS A 111 -24.28 11.01 -7.26
C HIS A 111 -24.32 10.77 -5.75
N ARG A 112 -25.28 9.97 -5.27
CA ARG A 112 -25.36 9.59 -3.86
C ARG A 112 -24.20 8.69 -3.46
N TRP A 113 -23.81 7.79 -4.35
CA TRP A 113 -22.63 6.94 -4.17
C TRP A 113 -21.36 7.77 -3.97
N LEU A 114 -21.09 8.72 -4.87
CA LEU A 114 -19.94 9.62 -4.77
C LEU A 114 -19.98 10.48 -3.50
N PHE A 115 -21.13 11.07 -3.17
CA PHE A 115 -21.28 11.90 -1.98
C PHE A 115 -20.99 11.13 -0.70
N VAL A 116 -21.58 9.94 -0.53
CA VAL A 116 -21.41 9.13 0.69
C VAL A 116 -19.97 8.65 0.83
N LEU A 117 -19.33 8.20 -0.26
CA LEU A 117 -17.92 7.82 -0.22
C LEU A 117 -17.02 9.01 0.13
N SER A 118 -17.23 10.16 -0.51
CA SER A 118 -16.44 11.37 -0.25
C SER A 118 -16.56 11.81 1.21
N THR A 119 -17.77 11.88 1.74
CA THR A 119 -18.01 12.23 3.15
C THR A 119 -17.33 11.25 4.11
N GLN A 120 -17.40 9.94 3.83
CA GLN A 120 -16.74 8.94 4.67
C GLN A 120 -15.21 9.05 4.64
N VAL A 121 -14.63 9.36 3.47
CA VAL A 121 -13.17 9.56 3.33
C VAL A 121 -12.73 10.81 4.06
N ILE A 122 -13.44 11.93 3.93
CA ILE A 122 -13.15 13.18 4.65
C ILE A 122 -13.20 12.94 6.16
N HIS A 123 -14.27 12.29 6.65
CA HIS A 123 -14.40 11.97 8.06
C HIS A 123 -13.28 11.05 8.57
N TRP A 124 -12.86 10.08 7.76
CA TRP A 124 -11.75 9.20 8.11
C TRP A 124 -10.41 9.95 8.15
N ASP A 125 -10.20 10.90 7.24
CA ASP A 125 -9.03 11.78 7.22
C ASP A 125 -8.96 12.64 8.49
N GLU A 126 -10.09 13.24 8.90
CA GLU A 126 -10.18 14.02 10.14
C GLU A 126 -9.81 13.20 11.39
N ILE A 127 -10.39 12.00 11.52
CA ILE A 127 -10.09 11.11 12.65
C ILE A 127 -8.62 10.66 12.62
N THR A 128 -8.12 10.29 11.44
CA THR A 128 -6.74 9.82 11.32
C THR A 128 -5.75 10.94 11.59
N ALA A 129 -5.98 12.15 11.08
CA ALA A 129 -5.19 13.35 11.34
C ALA A 129 -5.07 13.63 12.85
N GLN A 130 -6.19 13.59 13.60
CA GLN A 130 -6.16 13.76 15.06
C GLN A 130 -5.32 12.68 15.76
N SER A 131 -5.27 11.47 15.21
CA SER A 131 -4.51 10.35 15.77
C SER A 131 -3.03 10.31 15.33
N GLN A 132 -2.61 11.12 14.35
CA GLN A 132 -1.26 11.05 13.76
C GLN A 132 -0.16 11.31 14.79
N ALA A 133 -0.33 12.29 15.68
CA ALA A 133 0.68 12.59 16.70
C ALA A 133 0.89 11.39 17.65
N VAL A 134 -0.20 10.76 18.08
CA VAL A 134 -0.16 9.56 18.94
C VAL A 134 0.47 8.39 18.18
N TRP A 135 0.14 8.24 16.90
CA TRP A 135 0.71 7.21 16.04
C TRP A 135 2.23 7.38 15.88
N LEU A 136 2.69 8.59 15.56
CA LEU A 136 4.12 8.92 15.43
C LEU A 136 4.88 8.65 16.73
N MET A 137 4.33 9.06 17.87
CA MET A 137 4.95 8.83 19.18
C MET A 137 5.09 7.34 19.48
N LYS A 138 4.06 6.54 19.21
CA LYS A 138 4.12 5.07 19.38
C LYS A 138 5.20 4.43 18.50
N HIS A 139 5.31 4.86 17.25
CA HIS A 139 6.34 4.36 16.32
C HIS A 139 7.75 4.77 16.75
N TYR A 140 7.92 6.02 17.19
CA TYR A 140 9.20 6.49 17.73
C TYR A 140 9.64 5.65 18.94
N ILE A 141 8.77 5.48 19.94
CA ILE A 141 9.07 4.65 21.12
C ILE A 141 9.45 3.23 20.71
N ARG A 142 8.67 2.62 19.81
CA ARG A 142 8.96 1.27 19.31
C ARG A 142 10.33 1.21 18.62
N ALA A 143 10.67 2.20 17.79
CA ALA A 143 11.95 2.26 17.11
C ALA A 143 13.11 2.39 18.10
N VAL A 144 12.98 3.22 19.14
CA VAL A 144 13.99 3.37 20.21
C VAL A 144 14.21 2.05 20.95
N VAL A 145 13.13 1.38 21.38
CA VAL A 145 13.22 0.09 22.09
C VAL A 145 13.91 -0.97 21.24
N GLN A 146 13.59 -1.05 19.94
CA GLN A 146 14.22 -2.01 19.03
C GLN A 146 15.70 -1.68 18.78
N LEU A 147 16.06 -0.39 18.70
CA LEU A 147 17.44 0.04 18.55
C LEU A 147 18.28 -0.32 19.79
N GLU A 148 17.72 -0.16 20.99
CA GLU A 148 18.38 -0.56 22.24
C GLU A 148 18.55 -2.08 22.33
N ALA A 149 17.52 -2.84 21.95
CA ALA A 149 17.58 -4.29 21.91
C ALA A 149 18.65 -4.82 20.94
N ALA A 150 18.82 -4.16 19.79
CA ALA A 150 19.81 -4.54 18.78
C ALA A 150 21.27 -4.25 19.17
N LYS A 151 21.51 -3.47 20.23
CA LYS A 151 22.86 -3.19 20.76
C LYS A 151 23.36 -4.24 21.76
N LYS A 152 22.48 -5.15 22.21
CA LYS A 152 22.80 -6.27 23.11
C LYS A 152 23.13 -7.51 22.29
#